data_AF-A0A7S1CXJ4-F1
#
_entry.id   AF-A0A7S1CXJ4-F1
#
_cell.length_a   1.000
_cell.length_b   1.000
_cell.length_c   1.000
_cell.angle_alpha   90.00
_cell.angle_beta   90.00
_cell.angle_gamma   90.00
#
_symmetry.space_group_name_H-M   'P 1'
#
loop_
_entity.id
_entity.type
_entity.pdbx_description
1 polymer ?
#
loop_
_entity_poly.entity_id
_entity_poly.type
_entity_poly.pdbx_seq_one_letter_code
_entity_poly.pdbx_strand_id
1 'polypeptide(L)'
;GACCIGWALVLLKAILHLSKGIPEDGLLASLASVYFARNMPEVLAYAQGAAVMEIVHALLRLVRSPVTVTTMQVSSRIVALVAILYAPTAQAQWGAGVMILSWSLVEVPRYAFYFSAIITG
;
A
#
# COMPACT_ATOMS: atom_id res chain seq x y z
N GLY A 1 -6.74 -11.57 6.64
CA GLY A 1 -6.91 -10.77 7.87
C GLY A 1 -5.89 -9.65 7.96
N ALA A 2 -4.65 -9.96 8.36
CA ALA A 2 -3.60 -8.97 8.65
C ALA A 2 -3.25 -8.02 7.48
N CYS A 3 -3.19 -8.50 6.23
CA CYS A 3 -2.89 -7.65 5.07
C CYS A 3 -3.97 -6.58 4.84
N CYS A 4 -5.24 -6.94 5.00
CA CYS A 4 -6.36 -6.01 4.82
C CYS A 4 -6.31 -4.89 5.86
N ILE A 5 -5.99 -5.25 7.12
CA ILE A 5 -5.83 -4.29 8.21
C ILE A 5 -4.63 -3.36 7.94
N GLY A 6 -3.50 -3.91 7.47
CA GLY A 6 -2.32 -3.11 7.12
C GLY A 6 -2.62 -2.05 6.06
N TRP A 7 -3.18 -2.45 4.92
CA TRP A 7 -3.53 -1.51 3.84
C TRP A 7 -4.68 -0.56 4.21
N ALA A 8 -5.65 -1.00 5.02
CA ALA A 8 -6.70 -0.12 5.54
C ALA A 8 -6.13 0.94 6.49
N LEU A 9 -5.15 0.59 7.33
CA LEU A 9 -4.45 1.54 8.19
C LEU A 9 -3.62 2.54 7.38
N VAL A 10 -2.95 2.11 6.30
CA VAL A 10 -2.25 3.01 5.37
C VAL A 10 -3.25 4.01 4.77
N LEU A 11 -4.37 3.52 4.24
CA LEU A 11 -5.39 4.36 3.62
C LEU A 11 -5.98 5.35 4.63
N LEU A 12 -6.38 4.86 5.81
CA LEU A 12 -6.97 5.70 6.85
C LEU A 12 -6.00 6.79 7.31
N LYS A 13 -4.73 6.44 7.56
CA LYS A 13 -3.70 7.42 7.94
C LYS A 13 -3.47 8.44 6.84
N ALA A 14 -3.40 8.02 5.57
CA ALA A 14 -3.21 8.91 4.44
C ALA A 14 -4.39 9.88 4.29
N ILE A 15 -5.64 9.39 4.40
CA ILE A 15 -6.85 10.23 4.34
C ILE A 15 -6.93 11.18 5.53
N LEU A 16 -6.66 10.71 6.75
CA LEU A 16 -6.67 11.56 7.95
C LEU A 16 -5.60 12.66 7.88
N HIS A 17 -4.42 12.34 7.34
CA HIS A 17 -3.34 13.31 7.13
C HIS A 17 -3.73 14.33 6.06
N LEU A 18 -4.29 13.89 4.93
CA LEU A 18 -4.80 14.79 3.88
C LEU A 18 -5.93 15.69 4.39
N SER A 19 -6.91 15.13 5.10
CA SER A 19 -8.05 15.90 5.60
C SER A 19 -7.64 17.01 6.56
N LYS A 20 -6.54 16.82 7.29
CA LYS A 20 -5.99 17.83 8.20
C LYS A 20 -5.05 18.82 7.52
N GLY A 21 -4.28 18.37 6.52
CA GLY A 21 -3.34 19.23 5.80
C GLY A 21 -3.96 20.08 4.70
N ILE A 22 -5.02 19.61 4.04
CA ILE A 22 -5.66 20.33 2.93
C ILE A 22 -6.14 21.74 3.33
N PRO A 23 -6.75 21.94 4.51
CA PRO A 23 -7.16 23.27 4.97
C PRO A 23 -6.00 24.24 5.26
N GLU A 24 -4.81 23.72 5.62
CA GLU A 24 -3.65 24.52 6.05
C GLU A 24 -2.74 24.84 4.86
N ASP A 25 -2.28 23.82 4.14
CA ASP A 25 -1.18 23.92 3.17
C ASP A 25 -1.63 23.66 1.71
N GLY A 26 -2.88 23.25 1.51
CA GLY A 26 -3.42 22.82 0.23
C GLY A 26 -3.07 21.37 -0.15
N LEU A 27 -3.68 20.87 -1.23
CA LEU A 27 -3.66 19.46 -1.62
C LEU A 27 -2.25 18.93 -1.93
N LEU A 28 -1.46 19.68 -2.71
CA LEU A 28 -0.16 19.21 -3.19
C LEU A 28 0.88 19.12 -2.06
N ALA A 29 0.88 20.10 -1.15
CA ALA A 29 1.75 20.09 0.02
C ALA A 29 1.34 18.99 1.02
N SER A 30 0.03 18.77 1.18
CA SER A 30 -0.50 17.66 1.97
C SER A 30 -0.07 16.30 1.41
N LEU A 31 -0.13 16.13 0.08
CA LEU A 31 0.33 14.90 -0.60
C LEU A 31 1.84 14.68 -0.44
N ALA A 32 2.64 15.75 -0.51
CA ALA A 32 4.09 15.68 -0.34
C ALA A 32 4.50 15.25 1.08
N SER A 33 3.68 15.54 2.10
CA SER A 33 3.96 15.19 3.48
C SER A 33 3.39 13.83 3.92
N VAL A 34 2.58 13.15 3.10
CA VAL A 34 1.97 11.84 3.43
C VAL A 34 3.01 10.80 3.79
N TYR A 35 4.14 10.78 3.10
CA TYR A 35 5.22 9.83 3.37
C TYR A 35 5.80 9.99 4.77
N PHE A 36 5.84 11.22 5.28
CA PHE A 36 6.34 11.56 6.62
C PHE A 36 5.25 11.50 7.70
N ALA A 37 4.03 11.08 7.35
CA ALA A 37 2.98 10.87 8.33
C ALA A 37 3.35 9.79 9.35
N ARG A 38 2.76 9.89 10.55
CA ARG A 38 3.14 9.08 11.71
C ARG A 38 3.14 7.56 11.42
N ASN A 39 4.33 6.98 11.49
CA ASN A 39 4.61 5.55 11.26
C ASN A 39 4.16 5.06 9.87
N MET A 40 4.12 5.94 8.87
CA MET A 40 3.74 5.56 7.50
C MET A 40 4.76 4.56 6.88
N PRO A 41 6.08 4.78 6.98
CA PRO A 41 7.07 3.86 6.40
C PRO A 41 7.04 2.46 7.02
N GLU A 42 6.82 2.37 8.33
CA GLU A 42 6.70 1.09 9.05
C GLU A 42 5.49 0.30 8.58
N VAL A 43 4.31 0.93 8.51
CA VAL A 43 3.08 0.26 8.06
C VAL A 43 3.19 -0.14 6.59
N LEU A 44 3.83 0.68 5.74
CA LEU A 44 4.15 0.32 4.35
C LEU A 44 5.05 -0.92 4.29
N ALA A 45 6.11 -0.98 5.09
CA ALA A 45 6.99 -2.14 5.13
C ALA A 45 6.24 -3.43 5.54
N TYR A 46 5.39 -3.36 6.56
CA TYR A 46 4.54 -4.50 6.95
C TYR A 46 3.54 -4.90 5.85
N ALA A 47 2.87 -3.94 5.23
CA ALA A 47 1.90 -4.19 4.16
C ALA A 47 2.55 -4.85 2.94
N GLN A 48 3.79 -4.47 2.64
CA GLN A 48 4.57 -5.00 1.52
C GLN A 48 5.14 -6.39 1.83
N GLY A 49 5.65 -6.62 3.04
CA GLY A 49 6.06 -7.95 3.49
C GLY A 49 4.90 -8.95 3.44
N ALA A 50 3.69 -8.49 3.78
CA ALA A 50 2.49 -9.30 3.67
C ALA A 50 2.09 -9.62 2.22
N ALA A 51 2.33 -8.70 1.27
CA ALA A 51 2.16 -8.94 -0.17
C ALA A 51 3.20 -9.93 -0.72
N VAL A 52 4.45 -9.92 -0.22
CA VAL A 52 5.47 -10.93 -0.56
C VAL A 52 5.04 -12.32 -0.08
N MET A 53 4.49 -12.43 1.12
CA MET A 53 3.95 -13.70 1.61
C MET A 53 2.84 -14.23 0.70
N GLU A 54 2.04 -13.37 0.08
CA GLU A 54 1.02 -13.77 -0.91
C GLU A 54 1.64 -14.45 -2.15
N ILE A 55 2.79 -13.96 -2.62
CA ILE A 55 3.57 -14.60 -3.69
C ILE A 55 4.05 -15.99 -3.25
N VAL A 56 4.59 -16.11 -2.03
CA VAL A 56 5.09 -17.38 -1.49
C VAL A 56 3.97 -18.42 -1.42
N HIS A 57 2.79 -18.05 -0.92
CA HIS A 57 1.63 -18.95 -0.88
C HIS A 57 1.16 -19.34 -2.29
N ALA A 58 1.20 -18.42 -3.26
CA ALA A 58 0.85 -18.70 -4.65
C ALA A 58 1.87 -19.65 -5.32
N LEU A 59 3.17 -19.46 -5.07
CA LEU A 59 4.26 -20.32 -5.55
C LEU A 59 4.17 -21.74 -4.99
N LEU A 60 3.77 -21.90 -3.73
CA LEU A 60 3.56 -23.20 -3.09
C LEU A 60 2.29 -23.93 -3.58
N ARG A 61 1.61 -23.43 -4.63
CA ARG A 61 0.38 -24.00 -5.21
C ARG A 61 -0.79 -24.16 -4.21
N LEU A 62 -0.78 -23.43 -3.10
CA LEU A 62 -1.87 -23.45 -2.12
C LEU A 62 -3.19 -22.83 -2.66
N VAL A 63 -3.13 -22.05 -3.74
CA VAL A 63 -4.30 -21.43 -4.38
C VAL A 63 -4.16 -21.49 -5.92
N ARG A 64 -5.25 -21.82 -6.63
CA ARG A 64 -5.37 -21.69 -8.09
C ARG A 64 -5.49 -20.20 -8.47
N SER A 65 -4.36 -19.50 -8.54
CA SER A 65 -4.28 -18.13 -9.07
C SER A 65 -3.09 -18.03 -10.04
N PRO A 66 -3.16 -17.22 -11.11
CA PRO A 66 -2.04 -17.03 -12.04
C PRO A 66 -0.85 -16.34 -11.33
N VAL A 67 -0.02 -17.17 -10.70
CA VAL A 67 1.14 -16.81 -9.87
C VAL A 67 2.05 -15.79 -10.55
N THR A 68 2.23 -15.90 -11.86
CA THR A 68 3.08 -15.03 -12.67
C THR A 68 2.60 -13.58 -12.66
N VAL A 69 1.28 -13.36 -12.71
CA VAL A 69 0.69 -12.02 -12.78
C VAL A 69 0.72 -11.34 -11.41
N THR A 70 0.36 -12.05 -10.34
CA THR A 70 0.44 -11.52 -8.97
C THR A 70 1.87 -11.25 -8.55
N THR A 71 2.82 -12.13 -8.92
CA THR A 71 4.25 -11.89 -8.67
C THR A 71 4.70 -10.61 -9.36
N MET A 72 4.46 -10.46 -10.66
CA MET A 72 4.89 -9.28 -11.42
C MET A 72 4.30 -7.97 -10.84
N GLN A 73 3.03 -7.98 -10.44
CA GLN A 73 2.36 -6.82 -9.85
C GLN A 73 2.97 -6.40 -8.51
N VAL A 74 3.26 -7.37 -7.63
CA VAL A 74 3.85 -7.08 -6.32
C VAL A 74 5.33 -6.72 -6.44
N SER A 75 6.10 -7.43 -7.30
CA SER A 75 7.52 -7.11 -7.56
C SER A 75 7.70 -5.68 -8.05
N SER A 76 6.84 -5.21 -8.96
CA SER A 76 6.86 -3.83 -9.46
C SER A 76 6.73 -2.80 -8.34
N ARG A 77 5.82 -3.04 -7.38
CA ARG A 77 5.61 -2.14 -6.23
C ARG A 77 6.77 -2.16 -5.25
N ILE A 78 7.39 -3.31 -5.03
CA ILE A 78 8.57 -3.42 -4.18
C ILE A 78 9.72 -2.62 -4.77
N VAL A 79 9.97 -2.75 -6.07
CA VAL A 79 11.02 -1.98 -6.76
C VAL A 79 10.75 -0.47 -6.64
N ALA A 80 9.51 -0.03 -6.85
CA ALA A 80 9.13 1.38 -6.70
C ALA A 80 9.31 1.89 -5.26
N LEU A 81 8.93 1.10 -4.26
CA LEU A 81 9.12 1.45 -2.85
C LEU A 81 10.61 1.55 -2.49
N VAL A 82 11.41 0.58 -2.94
CA VAL A 82 12.86 0.56 -2.73
C VAL A 82 13.50 1.78 -3.39
N ALA A 83 13.10 2.12 -4.62
CA ALA A 83 13.59 3.31 -5.30
C ALA A 83 13.30 4.60 -4.51
N ILE A 84 12.11 4.72 -3.93
CA ILE A 84 11.73 5.87 -3.09
C ILE A 84 12.46 5.86 -1.75
N LEU A 85 12.73 4.70 -1.15
CA LEU A 85 13.53 4.59 0.08
C LEU A 85 14.94 5.13 -0.11
N TYR A 86 15.57 4.88 -1.27
CA TYR A 86 16.90 5.39 -1.60
C TYR A 86 16.91 6.82 -2.17
N ALA A 87 15.75 7.42 -2.44
CA ALA A 87 15.62 8.75 -3.02
C ALA A 87 14.88 9.70 -2.05
N PRO A 88 15.56 10.31 -1.05
CA PRO A 88 14.91 11.17 -0.06
C PRO A 88 14.26 12.43 -0.68
N THR A 89 14.80 12.92 -1.80
CA THR A 89 14.19 14.02 -2.56
C THR A 89 12.84 13.63 -3.17
N ALA A 90 12.67 12.37 -3.57
CA ALA A 90 11.42 11.85 -4.12
C ALA A 90 10.35 11.61 -3.03
N GLN A 91 10.77 11.29 -1.81
CA GLN A 91 9.86 11.12 -0.65
C GLN A 91 9.09 12.40 -0.31
N ALA A 92 9.71 13.56 -0.53
CA ALA A 92 9.10 14.87 -0.30
C ALA A 92 8.31 15.40 -1.51
N GLN A 93 8.13 14.61 -2.57
CA GLN A 93 7.29 15.00 -3.71
C GLN A 93 5.85 14.53 -3.51
N TRP A 94 4.90 15.31 -4.00
CA TRP A 94 3.47 14.96 -4.00
C TRP A 94 3.19 13.60 -4.66
N GLY A 95 4.03 13.19 -5.62
CA GLY A 95 3.96 11.89 -6.28
C GLY A 95 4.08 10.70 -5.33
N ALA A 96 4.89 10.82 -4.26
CA ALA A 96 5.00 9.77 -3.24
C ALA A 96 3.68 9.56 -2.49
N GLY A 97 2.97 10.65 -2.15
CA GLY A 97 1.65 10.58 -1.53
C GLY A 97 0.59 9.95 -2.44
N VAL A 98 0.57 10.34 -3.72
CA VAL A 98 -0.36 9.77 -4.72
C VAL A 98 -0.11 8.28 -4.91
N MET A 99 1.15 7.85 -4.93
CA MET A 99 1.52 6.46 -5.05
C MET A 99 1.01 5.63 -3.85
N ILE A 100 1.22 6.10 -2.62
CA ILE A 100 0.74 5.42 -1.40
C ILE A 100 -0.79 5.33 -1.39
N LEU A 101 -1.49 6.41 -1.75
CA LEU A 101 -2.94 6.43 -1.87
C LEU A 101 -3.43 5.46 -2.93
N SER A 102 -2.82 5.46 -4.12
CA SER A 102 -3.16 4.55 -5.21
C SER A 102 -3.04 3.09 -4.80
N TRP A 103 -1.94 2.71 -4.14
CA TRP A 103 -1.74 1.34 -3.68
C TRP A 103 -2.75 0.93 -2.63
N SER A 104 -2.96 1.76 -1.61
CA SER A 104 -3.92 1.44 -0.55
C SER A 104 -5.36 1.36 -1.05
N LEU A 105 -5.76 2.21 -2.01
CA LEU A 105 -7.09 2.19 -2.62
C LEU A 105 -7.36 0.93 -3.47
N VAL A 106 -6.34 0.39 -4.14
CA VAL A 106 -6.47 -0.86 -4.91
C VAL A 106 -6.46 -2.08 -3.99
N GLU A 107 -5.65 -2.06 -2.93
CA GLU A 107 -5.47 -3.22 -2.05
C GLU A 107 -6.61 -3.43 -1.06
N VAL A 108 -7.23 -2.36 -0.54
CA VAL A 108 -8.33 -2.49 0.43
C VAL A 108 -9.52 -3.27 -0.16
N PRO A 109 -10.07 -2.94 -1.34
CA PRO A 109 -11.14 -3.71 -1.96
C PRO A 109 -10.70 -5.14 -2.31
N ARG A 110 -9.48 -5.31 -2.83
CA ARG A 110 -8.95 -6.63 -3.23
C ARG A 110 -8.98 -7.62 -2.07
N TYR A 111 -8.47 -7.21 -0.90
CA TYR A 111 -8.51 -8.04 0.29
C TYR A 111 -9.91 -8.19 0.89
N ALA A 112 -10.78 -7.18 0.76
CA ALA A 112 -12.17 -7.28 1.18
C ALA A 112 -12.94 -8.34 0.38
N PHE A 113 -12.75 -8.40 -0.95
CA PHE A 113 -13.34 -9.42 -1.82
C PHE A 113 -12.82 -10.83 -1.52
N TYR A 114 -11.52 -10.98 -1.22
CA TYR A 114 -11.00 -12.29 -0.81
C TYR A 114 -11.57 -12.76 0.53
N PHE A 115 -11.77 -11.84 1.48
CA PHE A 115 -12.36 -12.17 2.76
C PHE A 115 -13.84 -12.54 2.63
N SER A 116 -14.62 -11.80 1.84
CA SER A 116 -16.03 -12.14 1.61
C SER A 116 -16.20 -13.47 0.87
N ALA A 117 -15.34 -13.75 -0.11
CA ALA A 117 -15.33 -15.04 -0.82
C ALA A 117 -15.05 -16.24 0.10
N ILE A 118 -14.29 -16.05 1.19
CA ILE A 118 -14.02 -17.11 2.19
C ILE A 118 -15.21 -17.29 3.14
N ILE A 119 -15.98 -16.24 3.46
CA ILE A 119 -17.12 -16.32 4.37
C ILE A 119 -18.35 -16.93 3.70
N THR A 120 -18.57 -16.65 2.42
CA THR A 120 -19.73 -17.13 1.67
C THR A 120 -19.50 -18.49 1.01
N GLY A 121 -18.25 -18.98 0.98
CA GLY A 121 -17.86 -20.26 0.40
C GLY A 121 -17.86 -21.43 1.36
#